data_AF-A0A8H5BIM5-F1
#
_entry.id   AF-A0A8H5BIM5-F1
#
_cell.length_a   1.000
_cell.length_b   1.000
_cell.length_c   1.000
_cell.angle_alpha   90.00
_cell.angle_beta   90.00
_cell.angle_gamma   90.00
#
_symmetry.space_group_name_H-M   'P 1'
#
loop_
_entity.id
_entity.type
_entity.pdbx_description
1 polymer ?
#
loop_
_entity_poly.entity_id
_entity_poly.type
_entity_poly.pdbx_seq_one_letter_code
_entity_poly.pdbx_strand_id
1 'polypeptide(L)'
;MAEVRIKGVSQRICVCMTPESSRALLDCRYIQTDIAFKRVKGYLEFELTVMDDKNPTSRITRILSRVFVTEESAEMHALIFGKISELVKIDTGEELKWRHLHAKTLDDFPGICLVSVDQHRGQAKGLGMHLQSVAKSLPTTPDLHEGHITIQELTDYDHLKRVLRLCTIHLSRNIEKTGTTKAIKAKMRSLVCSVNPKWDETVAEIRAEGGTKANNWVTDKEDSKFAFPAMCWEKSFIPKAIWDLGERTTNISESGHADTNREGTGCSLVGGYLRALRLDVLKEKTVEVGLMFGVNPAYERKTEEARTVRMLKRKSDTQLRICASEDRSIVDANKKLDASAGKVKRARLMHDTNGTVSSNSAYAAALKKYDLAVENSVQLTGTGSGNVHLQIPVMHEYGDHSSNTSFENV
;
A
#
# COMPACT_ATOMS: atom_id res chain seq x y z
N MET A 1 -3.21 -10.44 32.41
CA MET A 1 -2.20 -11.23 31.64
C MET A 1 -2.59 -12.69 31.78
N ALA A 2 -2.75 -13.40 30.66
CA ALA A 2 -3.01 -14.83 30.66
C ALA A 2 -1.83 -15.55 30.02
N GLU A 3 -1.52 -16.74 30.54
CA GLU A 3 -0.59 -17.68 29.95
C GLU A 3 -1.40 -18.75 29.22
N VAL A 4 -1.12 -18.96 27.92
CA VAL A 4 -1.88 -19.86 27.05
C VAL A 4 -0.91 -20.77 26.33
N ARG A 5 -1.21 -22.06 26.23
CA ARG A 5 -0.39 -22.99 25.45
C ARG A 5 -0.89 -23.08 24.01
N ILE A 6 -0.05 -22.70 23.05
CA ILE A 6 -0.31 -22.86 21.62
C ILE A 6 0.77 -23.80 21.07
N LYS A 7 0.34 -24.91 20.44
CA LYS A 7 1.23 -25.95 19.90
C LYS A 7 2.27 -26.46 20.93
N GLY A 8 1.86 -26.55 22.20
CA GLY A 8 2.72 -27.02 23.30
C GLY A 8 3.68 -25.97 23.88
N VAL A 9 3.75 -24.77 23.31
CA VAL A 9 4.59 -23.67 23.80
C VAL A 9 3.75 -22.71 24.63
N SER A 10 4.27 -22.31 25.79
CA SER A 10 3.64 -21.27 26.61
C SER A 10 3.78 -19.89 25.98
N GLN A 11 2.66 -19.21 25.78
CA GLN A 11 2.54 -17.89 25.20
C GLN A 11 1.86 -16.94 26.18
N ARG A 12 2.26 -15.66 26.14
CA ARG A 12 1.71 -14.63 27.03
C ARG A 12 0.87 -13.66 26.22
N ILE A 13 -0.32 -13.39 26.71
CA ILE A 13 -1.25 -12.43 26.12
C ILE A 13 -1.73 -11.43 27.17
N CYS A 14 -1.71 -10.15 26.79
CA CYS A 14 -2.25 -9.06 27.58
C CYS A 14 -3.15 -8.20 26.69
N VAL A 15 -4.47 -8.36 26.84
CA VAL A 15 -5.47 -7.57 26.12
C VAL A 15 -5.79 -6.33 26.94
N CYS A 16 -5.75 -5.17 26.28
CA CYS A 16 -5.93 -3.86 26.86
C CYS A 16 -7.03 -3.15 26.08
N MET A 17 -8.20 -3.00 26.70
CA MET A 17 -9.40 -2.44 26.11
C MET A 17 -10.24 -1.82 27.22
N THR A 18 -10.76 -0.62 27.01
CA THR A 18 -11.68 0.02 27.97
C THR A 18 -13.13 -0.34 27.67
N PRO A 19 -14.03 -0.32 28.65
CA PRO A 19 -15.47 -0.52 28.40
C PRO A 19 -16.06 0.45 27.39
N GLU A 20 -15.56 1.69 27.35
CA GLU A 20 -15.94 2.69 26.35
C GLU A 20 -15.48 2.28 24.94
N SER A 21 -14.29 1.72 24.81
CA SER A 21 -13.80 1.18 23.54
C SER A 21 -14.59 -0.05 23.10
N SER A 22 -15.04 -0.88 24.05
CA SER A 22 -15.94 -2.01 23.79
C SER A 22 -17.27 -1.55 23.22
N ARG A 23 -17.89 -0.52 23.83
CA ARG A 23 -19.10 0.12 23.31
C ARG A 23 -18.86 0.75 21.94
N ALA A 24 -17.75 1.48 21.76
CA ALA A 24 -17.43 2.09 20.48
C ALA A 24 -17.24 1.05 19.37
N LEU A 25 -16.67 -0.12 19.68
CA LEU A 25 -16.45 -1.19 18.71
C LEU A 25 -17.76 -1.78 18.15
N LEU A 26 -18.85 -1.81 18.94
CA LEU A 26 -20.18 -2.25 18.47
C LEU A 26 -20.74 -1.32 17.38
N ASP A 27 -20.43 -0.04 17.45
CA ASP A 27 -20.86 0.96 16.46
C ASP A 27 -19.99 0.96 15.19
N CYS A 28 -18.80 0.36 15.24
CA CYS A 28 -17.84 0.43 14.15
C CYS A 28 -18.27 -0.43 12.96
N ARG A 29 -18.08 0.11 11.74
CA ARG A 29 -18.30 -0.60 10.47
C ARG A 29 -17.00 -0.95 9.76
N TYR A 30 -15.98 -0.12 9.92
CA TYR A 30 -14.69 -0.26 9.26
C TYR A 30 -13.60 -0.26 10.31
N ILE A 31 -12.80 -1.32 10.36
CA ILE A 31 -11.67 -1.42 11.28
C ILE A 31 -10.39 -1.67 10.52
N GLN A 32 -9.27 -1.29 11.12
CA GLN A 32 -7.93 -1.62 10.66
C GLN A 32 -7.21 -2.38 11.75
N THR A 33 -6.42 -3.39 11.38
CA THR A 33 -5.56 -4.07 12.34
C THR A 33 -4.13 -4.09 11.85
N ASP A 34 -3.19 -3.93 12.78
CA ASP A 34 -1.76 -3.82 12.48
C ASP A 34 -0.96 -4.32 13.69
N ILE A 35 0.34 -4.58 13.50
CA ILE A 35 1.23 -5.06 14.56
C ILE A 35 2.51 -4.23 14.64
N ALA A 36 2.83 -3.73 15.83
CA ALA A 36 4.03 -2.97 16.12
C ALA A 36 5.07 -3.80 16.88
N PHE A 37 6.35 -3.58 16.55
CA PHE A 37 7.46 -4.37 17.07
C PHE A 37 8.36 -3.61 18.07
N LYS A 38 8.23 -2.28 18.14
CA LYS A 38 9.26 -1.43 18.77
C LYS A 38 8.97 -1.05 20.22
N ARG A 39 7.71 -1.14 20.63
CA ARG A 39 7.27 -0.43 21.82
C ARG A 39 7.63 -1.14 23.11
N VAL A 40 7.32 -2.43 23.23
CA VAL A 40 7.52 -3.21 24.45
C VAL A 40 8.56 -4.29 24.21
N LYS A 41 9.60 -4.35 25.06
CA LYS A 41 10.66 -5.36 24.90
C LYS A 41 10.10 -6.76 25.08
N GLY A 42 10.33 -7.63 24.09
CA GLY A 42 9.92 -9.03 24.11
C GLY A 42 8.43 -9.26 23.82
N TYR A 43 7.70 -8.23 23.36
CA TYR A 43 6.31 -8.33 22.94
C TYR A 43 6.09 -7.64 21.61
N LEU A 44 5.15 -8.18 20.85
CA LEU A 44 4.51 -7.55 19.71
C LEU A 44 3.22 -6.87 20.19
N GLU A 45 2.89 -5.71 19.65
CA GLU A 45 1.68 -4.95 20.00
C GLU A 45 0.73 -4.96 18.81
N PHE A 46 -0.32 -5.77 18.91
CA PHE A 46 -1.44 -5.74 17.98
C PHE A 46 -2.34 -4.54 18.32
N GLU A 47 -2.70 -3.75 17.30
CA GLU A 47 -3.58 -2.61 17.44
C GLU A 47 -4.85 -2.80 16.60
N LEU A 48 -6.03 -2.71 17.23
CA LEU A 48 -7.31 -2.57 16.53
C LEU A 48 -7.67 -1.09 16.47
N THR A 49 -7.63 -0.55 15.26
CA THR A 49 -7.69 0.89 15.03
C THR A 49 -8.92 1.25 14.20
N VAL A 50 -9.52 2.39 14.52
CA VAL A 50 -10.66 2.96 13.80
C VAL A 50 -10.42 4.44 13.53
N MET A 51 -11.07 4.96 12.51
CA MET A 51 -11.25 6.40 12.36
C MET A 51 -12.61 6.76 12.92
N ASP A 52 -12.62 7.69 13.87
CA ASP A 52 -13.86 8.25 14.37
C ASP A 52 -14.48 9.13 13.27
N ASP A 53 -15.64 8.72 12.78
CA ASP A 53 -16.43 9.41 11.76
C ASP A 53 -17.65 10.15 12.35
N LYS A 54 -17.88 10.03 13.66
CA LYS A 54 -19.00 10.70 14.36
C LYS A 54 -18.85 12.21 14.32
N ASN A 55 -17.62 12.73 14.26
CA ASN A 55 -17.36 14.16 14.03
C ASN A 55 -16.82 14.39 12.60
N PRO A 56 -17.64 14.89 11.65
CA PRO A 56 -17.21 15.11 10.26
C PRO A 56 -16.13 16.19 10.12
N THR A 57 -15.93 17.04 11.14
CA THR A 57 -14.90 18.09 11.15
C THR A 57 -13.56 17.62 11.72
N SER A 58 -13.54 16.50 12.44
CA SER A 58 -12.37 15.96 13.13
C SER A 58 -12.29 14.45 13.00
N ARG A 59 -11.53 14.01 11.99
CA ARG A 59 -11.13 12.62 11.81
C ARG A 59 -10.01 12.25 12.77
N ILE A 60 -10.39 11.67 13.91
CA ILE A 60 -9.45 11.22 14.95
C ILE A 60 -9.27 9.72 14.82
N THR A 61 -8.02 9.31 14.65
CA THR A 61 -7.62 7.91 14.77
C THR A 61 -7.71 7.47 16.22
N ARG A 62 -8.50 6.44 16.51
CA ARG A 62 -8.59 5.80 17.83
C ARG A 62 -8.08 4.37 17.74
N ILE A 63 -7.36 3.95 18.78
CA ILE A 63 -7.03 2.53 18.98
C ILE A 63 -7.99 2.04 20.05
N LEU A 64 -8.88 1.13 19.66
CA LEU A 64 -9.93 0.61 20.54
C LEU A 64 -9.43 -0.58 21.37
N SER A 65 -8.47 -1.34 20.84
CA SER A 65 -7.87 -2.44 21.57
C SER A 65 -6.39 -2.55 21.24
N ARG A 66 -5.59 -2.81 22.28
CA ARG A 66 -4.18 -3.15 22.17
C ARG A 66 -3.96 -4.51 22.77
N VAL A 67 -3.22 -5.36 22.08
CA VAL A 67 -2.91 -6.68 22.61
C VAL A 67 -1.42 -6.93 22.51
N PHE A 68 -0.79 -7.11 23.67
CA PHE A 68 0.62 -7.50 23.75
C PHE A 68 0.72 -9.02 23.70
N VAL A 69 1.44 -9.53 22.71
CA VAL A 69 1.66 -10.96 22.47
C VAL A 69 3.13 -11.27 22.25
N THR A 70 3.51 -12.53 22.42
CA THR A 70 4.89 -13.00 22.21
C THR A 70 5.14 -13.62 20.83
N GLU A 71 4.10 -13.80 20.02
CA GLU A 71 4.19 -14.37 18.67
C GLU A 71 3.09 -13.83 17.73
N GLU A 72 3.26 -14.06 16.44
CA GLU A 72 2.35 -13.60 15.36
C GLU A 72 1.69 -14.77 14.59
N SER A 73 1.53 -15.91 15.26
CA SER A 73 0.89 -17.10 14.67
C SER A 73 -0.59 -16.86 14.33
N ALA A 74 -1.13 -17.62 13.37
CA ALA A 74 -2.55 -17.53 13.03
C ALA A 74 -3.44 -17.91 14.23
N GLU A 75 -3.02 -18.91 15.01
CA GLU A 75 -3.71 -19.31 16.24
C GLU A 75 -3.72 -18.19 17.28
N MET A 76 -2.60 -17.46 17.43
CA MET A 76 -2.53 -16.30 18.33
C MET A 76 -3.46 -15.19 17.88
N HIS A 77 -3.47 -14.85 16.58
CA HIS A 77 -4.39 -13.84 16.06
C HIS A 77 -5.87 -14.23 16.23
N ALA A 78 -6.21 -15.51 16.03
CA ALA A 78 -7.57 -15.99 16.31
C ALA A 78 -7.94 -15.82 17.79
N LEU A 79 -7.01 -16.11 18.70
CA LEU A 79 -7.19 -15.90 20.13
C LEU A 79 -7.35 -14.41 20.48
N ILE A 80 -6.59 -13.51 19.84
CA ILE A 80 -6.71 -12.06 20.00
C ILE A 80 -8.15 -11.61 19.68
N PHE A 81 -8.67 -11.95 18.50
CA PHE A 81 -10.03 -11.57 18.10
C PHE A 81 -11.11 -12.19 19.01
N GLY A 82 -10.89 -13.45 19.44
CA GLY A 82 -11.77 -14.11 20.41
C GLY A 82 -11.83 -13.37 21.75
N LYS A 83 -10.67 -12.98 22.29
CA LYS A 83 -10.60 -12.24 23.56
C LYS A 83 -11.17 -10.83 23.48
N ILE A 84 -10.98 -10.15 22.35
CA ILE A 84 -11.63 -8.85 22.11
C ILE A 84 -13.16 -9.02 22.12
N SER A 85 -13.68 -10.03 21.42
CA SER A 85 -15.13 -10.29 21.37
C SER A 85 -15.71 -10.66 22.75
N GLU A 86 -14.96 -11.44 23.54
CA GLU A 86 -15.32 -11.78 24.93
C GLU A 86 -15.38 -10.53 25.81
N LEU A 87 -14.39 -9.64 25.73
CA LEU A 87 -14.41 -8.37 26.47
C LEU A 87 -15.58 -7.48 26.07
N VAL A 88 -15.89 -7.38 24.77
CA VAL A 88 -17.07 -6.64 24.31
C VAL A 88 -18.34 -7.17 24.99
N LYS A 89 -18.51 -8.50 25.03
CA LYS A 89 -19.66 -9.13 25.70
C LYS A 89 -19.69 -8.88 27.21
N ILE A 90 -18.54 -8.94 27.87
CA ILE A 90 -18.42 -8.66 29.31
C ILE A 90 -18.77 -7.20 29.62
N ASP A 91 -18.23 -6.25 28.85
CA ASP A 91 -18.37 -4.82 29.12
C ASP A 91 -19.75 -4.26 28.74
N THR A 92 -20.41 -4.86 27.74
CA THR A 92 -21.63 -4.30 27.13
C THR A 92 -22.86 -5.19 27.28
N GLY A 93 -22.68 -6.48 27.55
CA GLY A 93 -23.75 -7.49 27.48
C GLY A 93 -24.12 -7.88 26.05
N GLU A 94 -23.57 -7.23 25.03
CA GLU A 94 -23.84 -7.50 23.61
C GLU A 94 -22.69 -8.24 22.92
N GLU A 95 -23.03 -9.06 21.93
CA GLU A 95 -22.02 -9.77 21.12
C GLU A 95 -21.51 -8.90 19.98
N LEU A 96 -20.22 -8.99 19.70
CA LEU A 96 -19.62 -8.32 18.55
C LEU A 96 -20.12 -8.94 17.24
N LYS A 97 -20.85 -8.15 16.47
CA LYS A 97 -21.42 -8.60 15.19
C LYS A 97 -20.45 -8.37 14.04
N TRP A 98 -20.48 -9.31 13.12
CA TRP A 98 -19.81 -9.26 11.82
C TRP A 98 -20.88 -9.30 10.74
N ARG A 99 -20.91 -8.31 9.84
CA ARG A 99 -21.90 -8.23 8.77
C ARG A 99 -21.99 -9.54 8.01
N HIS A 100 -20.84 -10.06 7.59
CA HIS A 100 -20.74 -11.33 6.85
C HIS A 100 -21.54 -12.47 7.49
N LEU A 101 -21.56 -12.53 8.82
CA LEU A 101 -22.17 -13.64 9.56
C LEU A 101 -23.60 -13.34 10.06
N HIS A 102 -23.95 -12.07 10.22
CA HIS A 102 -25.17 -11.66 10.93
C HIS A 102 -26.17 -10.89 10.05
N ALA A 103 -25.78 -10.46 8.86
CA ALA A 103 -26.67 -9.78 7.93
C ALA A 103 -27.74 -10.74 7.41
N LYS A 104 -28.97 -10.24 7.28
CA LYS A 104 -30.09 -11.02 6.69
C LYS A 104 -30.19 -10.85 5.18
N THR A 105 -29.68 -9.73 4.65
CA THR A 105 -29.70 -9.37 3.24
C THR A 105 -28.38 -8.72 2.84
N LEU A 106 -28.14 -8.59 1.54
CA LEU A 106 -26.92 -7.92 1.04
C LEU A 106 -26.86 -6.43 1.41
N ASP A 107 -28.01 -5.79 1.60
CA ASP A 107 -28.14 -4.38 1.95
C ASP A 107 -28.15 -4.11 3.46
N ASP A 108 -28.09 -5.18 4.28
CA ASP A 108 -27.99 -5.08 5.72
C ASP A 108 -26.51 -4.93 6.14
N PHE A 109 -26.25 -4.00 7.06
CA PHE A 109 -24.91 -3.60 7.50
C PHE A 109 -24.72 -3.68 9.03
N PRO A 110 -25.03 -4.82 9.69
CA PRO A 110 -24.83 -4.95 11.13
C PRO A 110 -23.36 -5.14 11.47
N GLY A 111 -22.89 -4.43 12.50
CA GLY A 111 -21.54 -4.58 13.04
C GLY A 111 -20.44 -4.37 12.00
N ILE A 112 -19.31 -5.08 12.18
CA ILE A 112 -18.12 -4.87 11.35
C ILE A 112 -18.38 -5.36 9.93
N CYS A 113 -18.22 -4.45 8.96
CA CYS A 113 -18.43 -4.67 7.53
C CYS A 113 -17.13 -4.95 6.78
N LEU A 114 -16.01 -4.36 7.22
CA LEU A 114 -14.72 -4.48 6.54
C LEU A 114 -13.55 -4.40 7.53
N VAL A 115 -12.55 -5.26 7.33
CA VAL A 115 -11.26 -5.21 8.01
C VAL A 115 -10.17 -4.90 6.99
N SER A 116 -9.44 -3.81 7.20
CA SER A 116 -8.24 -3.51 6.43
C SER A 116 -6.99 -3.98 7.18
N VAL A 117 -6.10 -4.68 6.49
CA VAL A 117 -4.88 -5.24 7.07
C VAL A 117 -3.65 -4.94 6.21
N ASP A 118 -2.47 -5.15 6.79
CA ASP A 118 -1.27 -5.38 6.00
C ASP A 118 -1.29 -6.81 5.41
N GLN A 119 -0.35 -7.15 4.52
CA GLN A 119 -0.35 -8.46 3.87
C GLN A 119 0.16 -9.60 4.78
N HIS A 120 0.00 -9.50 6.12
CA HIS A 120 0.49 -10.51 7.05
C HIS A 120 -0.39 -11.77 7.04
N ARG A 121 0.20 -12.91 6.63
CA ARG A 121 -0.51 -14.18 6.46
C ARG A 121 -1.10 -14.70 7.79
N GLY A 122 -0.35 -14.56 8.89
CA GLY A 122 -0.81 -14.99 10.22
C GLY A 122 -2.03 -14.20 10.69
N GLN A 123 -2.01 -12.88 10.48
CA GLN A 123 -3.10 -11.98 10.89
C GLN A 123 -4.38 -12.26 10.09
N ALA A 124 -4.26 -12.33 8.76
CA ALA A 124 -5.39 -12.65 7.89
C ALA A 124 -5.98 -14.03 8.23
N LYS A 125 -5.15 -15.07 8.29
CA LYS A 125 -5.63 -16.42 8.61
C LYS A 125 -6.27 -16.48 10.00
N GLY A 126 -5.68 -15.83 11.01
CA GLY A 126 -6.24 -15.78 12.36
C GLY A 126 -7.62 -15.12 12.43
N LEU A 127 -7.84 -14.05 11.65
CA LEU A 127 -9.19 -13.48 11.50
C LEU A 127 -10.16 -14.49 10.87
N GLY A 128 -9.74 -15.18 9.80
CA GLY A 128 -10.57 -16.19 9.14
C GLY A 128 -10.96 -17.35 10.08
N MET A 129 -9.99 -17.83 10.88
CA MET A 129 -10.22 -18.85 11.91
C MET A 129 -11.19 -18.37 13.00
N HIS A 130 -11.05 -17.11 13.45
CA HIS A 130 -11.99 -16.53 14.40
C HIS A 130 -13.41 -16.46 13.83
N LEU A 131 -13.58 -15.96 12.60
CA LEU A 131 -14.89 -15.88 11.94
C LEU A 131 -15.53 -17.25 11.76
N GLN A 132 -14.73 -18.27 11.40
CA GLN A 132 -15.22 -19.63 11.32
C GLN A 132 -15.69 -20.16 12.69
N SER A 133 -14.98 -19.82 13.76
CA SER A 133 -15.41 -20.15 15.13
C SER A 133 -16.73 -19.46 15.50
N VAL A 134 -16.90 -18.19 15.13
CA VAL A 134 -18.16 -17.45 15.36
C VAL A 134 -19.29 -18.08 14.55
N ALA A 135 -19.07 -18.39 13.26
CA ALA A 135 -20.06 -19.01 12.39
C ALA A 135 -20.59 -20.34 12.98
N LYS A 136 -19.71 -21.16 13.52
CA LYS A 136 -20.07 -22.44 14.18
C LYS A 136 -20.96 -22.27 15.42
N SER A 137 -20.92 -21.09 16.07
CA SER A 137 -21.77 -20.79 17.22
C SER A 137 -23.13 -20.19 16.85
N LEU A 138 -23.29 -19.76 15.60
CA LEU A 138 -24.52 -19.18 15.08
C LEU A 138 -25.47 -20.26 14.52
N PRO A 139 -26.78 -19.97 14.42
CA PRO A 139 -27.73 -20.84 13.73
C PRO A 139 -27.30 -21.12 12.28
N THR A 140 -27.58 -22.32 11.81
CA THR A 140 -27.34 -22.71 10.42
C THR A 140 -28.05 -21.74 9.48
N THR A 141 -27.28 -21.00 8.69
CA THR A 141 -27.77 -19.95 7.82
C THR A 141 -27.08 -20.06 6.46
N PRO A 142 -27.82 -20.00 5.34
CA PRO A 142 -27.22 -19.95 4.01
C PRO A 142 -26.30 -18.75 3.86
N ASP A 143 -25.19 -18.91 3.13
CA ASP A 143 -24.35 -17.78 2.76
C ASP A 143 -25.09 -16.85 1.79
N LEU A 144 -25.00 -15.53 2.02
CA LEU A 144 -25.73 -14.54 1.22
C LEU A 144 -25.24 -14.43 -0.24
N HIS A 145 -24.04 -14.91 -0.54
CA HIS A 145 -23.45 -14.85 -1.87
C HIS A 145 -23.54 -16.21 -2.58
N GLU A 146 -23.43 -17.29 -1.82
CA GLU A 146 -23.40 -18.66 -2.28
C GLU A 146 -24.48 -19.48 -1.53
N GLY A 147 -25.76 -19.21 -1.81
CA GLY A 147 -26.89 -19.77 -1.03
C GLY A 147 -27.04 -21.30 -1.02
N HIS A 148 -26.21 -22.03 -1.75
CA HIS A 148 -26.14 -23.49 -1.74
C HIS A 148 -25.22 -24.04 -0.64
N ILE A 149 -24.41 -23.18 -0.01
CA ILE A 149 -23.57 -23.51 1.14
C ILE A 149 -23.98 -22.66 2.35
N THR A 150 -23.74 -23.18 3.54
CA THR A 150 -24.00 -22.48 4.81
C THR A 150 -22.77 -21.71 5.27
N ILE A 151 -22.96 -20.69 6.11
CA ILE A 151 -21.84 -19.92 6.67
C ILE A 151 -20.90 -20.79 7.52
N GLN A 152 -21.38 -21.93 8.05
CA GLN A 152 -20.59 -22.87 8.84
C GLN A 152 -19.68 -23.76 7.98
N GLU A 153 -20.03 -23.98 6.71
CA GLU A 153 -19.26 -24.81 5.76
C GLU A 153 -18.12 -24.03 5.10
N LEU A 154 -18.12 -22.70 5.22
CA LEU A 154 -17.05 -21.84 4.70
C LEU A 154 -15.70 -22.15 5.37
N THR A 155 -14.64 -22.14 4.56
CA THR A 155 -13.28 -22.20 5.10
C THR A 155 -12.88 -20.87 5.75
N ASP A 156 -11.79 -20.88 6.54
CA ASP A 156 -11.19 -19.66 7.09
C ASP A 156 -10.91 -18.62 6.00
N TYR A 157 -10.42 -19.03 4.83
CA TYR A 157 -10.19 -18.13 3.69
C TYR A 157 -11.47 -17.66 3.00
N ASP A 158 -12.53 -18.48 2.95
CA ASP A 158 -13.80 -18.06 2.35
C ASP A 158 -14.48 -16.98 3.17
N HIS A 159 -14.36 -17.00 4.50
CA HIS A 159 -14.77 -15.89 5.35
C HIS A 159 -14.00 -14.60 5.03
N LEU A 160 -12.68 -14.69 4.80
CA LEU A 160 -11.87 -13.51 4.45
C LEU A 160 -12.33 -12.84 3.16
N LYS A 161 -12.78 -13.61 2.15
CA LYS A 161 -13.31 -13.06 0.89
C LYS A 161 -14.53 -12.14 1.08
N ARG A 162 -15.26 -12.24 2.20
CA ARG A 162 -16.44 -11.40 2.51
C ARG A 162 -16.15 -10.19 3.38
N VAL A 163 -14.95 -10.04 3.94
CA VAL A 163 -14.69 -8.99 4.95
C VAL A 163 -13.30 -8.36 4.88
N LEU A 164 -12.32 -8.99 4.25
CA LEU A 164 -10.93 -8.56 4.27
C LEU A 164 -10.58 -7.70 3.07
N ARG A 165 -9.83 -6.61 3.31
CA ARG A 165 -9.18 -5.82 2.26
C ARG A 165 -7.72 -5.56 2.60
N LEU A 166 -6.87 -5.60 1.58
CA LEU A 166 -5.46 -5.22 1.73
C LEU A 166 -5.25 -3.72 1.63
N CYS A 167 -4.33 -3.21 2.44
CA CYS A 167 -3.82 -1.86 2.30
C CYS A 167 -3.11 -1.66 0.95
N THR A 168 -3.62 -0.74 0.15
CA THR A 168 -3.06 -0.41 -1.18
C THR A 168 -1.68 0.24 -1.09
N ILE A 169 -1.37 0.96 -0.01
CA ILE A 169 -0.06 1.58 0.21
C ILE A 169 0.99 0.50 0.48
N HIS A 170 0.72 -0.42 1.41
CA HIS A 170 1.65 -1.51 1.73
C HIS A 170 1.89 -2.38 0.51
N LEU A 171 0.83 -2.71 -0.24
CA LEU A 171 0.95 -3.47 -1.47
C LEU A 171 1.78 -2.73 -2.52
N SER A 172 1.55 -1.44 -2.72
CA SER A 172 2.33 -0.62 -3.66
C SER A 172 3.81 -0.53 -3.28
N ARG A 173 4.11 -0.38 -1.99
CA ARG A 173 5.48 -0.40 -1.45
C ARG A 173 6.13 -1.78 -1.65
N ASN A 174 5.39 -2.86 -1.44
CA ASN A 174 5.87 -4.23 -1.65
C ASN A 174 6.16 -4.49 -3.14
N ILE A 175 5.28 -4.05 -4.04
CA ILE A 175 5.50 -4.10 -5.49
C ILE A 175 6.75 -3.31 -5.88
N GLU A 176 6.95 -2.11 -5.33
CA GLU A 176 8.13 -1.30 -5.65
C GLU A 176 9.44 -1.98 -5.21
N LYS A 177 9.41 -2.70 -4.07
CA LYS A 177 10.54 -3.50 -3.60
C LYS A 177 10.78 -4.77 -4.42
N THR A 178 9.82 -5.20 -5.26
CA THR A 178 10.10 -6.31 -6.18
C THR A 178 11.21 -5.87 -7.13
N GLY A 179 12.25 -6.68 -7.26
CA GLY A 179 13.36 -6.40 -8.17
C GLY A 179 13.02 -6.65 -9.64
N THR A 180 11.81 -6.27 -10.07
CA THR A 180 11.25 -6.42 -11.42
C THR A 180 11.28 -5.09 -12.19
N THR A 181 10.99 -5.13 -13.49
CA THR A 181 10.97 -3.92 -14.34
C THR A 181 9.78 -3.02 -14.02
N LYS A 182 9.88 -1.72 -14.38
CA LYS A 182 8.77 -0.76 -14.18
C LYS A 182 7.48 -1.19 -14.88
N ALA A 183 7.58 -1.78 -16.08
CA ALA A 183 6.44 -2.27 -16.85
C ALA A 183 5.69 -3.39 -16.10
N ILE A 184 6.44 -4.35 -15.55
CA ILE A 184 5.86 -5.45 -14.76
C ILE A 184 5.27 -4.94 -13.46
N LYS A 185 5.93 -4.00 -12.77
CA LYS A 185 5.35 -3.33 -11.59
C LYS A 185 4.05 -2.62 -11.92
N ALA A 186 3.90 -2.05 -13.12
CA ALA A 186 2.65 -1.42 -13.55
C ALA A 186 1.53 -2.45 -13.73
N LYS A 187 1.81 -3.61 -14.36
CA LYS A 187 0.88 -4.74 -14.45
C LYS A 187 0.51 -5.30 -13.06
N MET A 188 1.46 -5.44 -12.13
CA MET A 188 1.16 -5.85 -10.75
C MET A 188 0.22 -4.86 -10.04
N ARG A 189 0.38 -3.56 -10.28
CA ARG A 189 -0.49 -2.52 -9.71
C ARG A 189 -1.88 -2.50 -10.34
N SER A 190 -2.02 -2.83 -11.62
CA SER A 190 -3.33 -2.86 -12.28
C SER A 190 -4.25 -3.95 -11.71
N LEU A 191 -3.69 -4.99 -11.09
CA LEU A 191 -4.45 -5.98 -10.31
C LEU A 191 -5.08 -5.42 -9.02
N VAL A 192 -4.68 -4.23 -8.58
CA VAL A 192 -5.26 -3.54 -7.40
C VAL A 192 -6.38 -2.63 -7.87
N CYS A 193 -7.58 -3.18 -8.03
CA CYS A 193 -8.67 -2.49 -8.69
C CYS A 193 -10.06 -2.90 -8.16
N SER A 194 -11.11 -2.34 -8.75
CA SER A 194 -12.47 -2.85 -8.51
C SER A 194 -12.82 -3.96 -9.50
N VAL A 195 -12.51 -3.77 -10.78
CA VAL A 195 -12.83 -4.71 -11.86
C VAL A 195 -11.63 -4.76 -12.80
N ASN A 196 -11.24 -5.96 -13.22
CA ASN A 196 -10.23 -6.18 -14.25
C ASN A 196 -10.70 -7.26 -15.24
N PRO A 197 -11.25 -6.87 -16.40
CA PRO A 197 -11.71 -7.81 -17.42
C PRO A 197 -10.62 -8.74 -17.95
N LYS A 198 -9.35 -8.36 -17.81
CA LYS A 198 -8.17 -9.09 -18.29
C LYS A 198 -7.34 -9.63 -17.14
N TRP A 199 -7.98 -10.01 -16.03
CA TRP A 199 -7.29 -10.50 -14.84
C TRP A 199 -6.32 -11.64 -15.15
N ASP A 200 -6.82 -12.71 -15.76
CA ASP A 200 -6.04 -13.91 -16.03
C ASP A 200 -4.92 -13.66 -17.06
N GLU A 201 -5.21 -12.86 -18.10
CA GLU A 201 -4.20 -12.39 -19.06
C GLU A 201 -3.08 -11.61 -18.36
N THR A 202 -3.44 -10.65 -17.50
CA THR A 202 -2.49 -9.82 -16.76
C THR A 202 -1.60 -10.68 -15.86
N VAL A 203 -2.19 -11.66 -15.17
CA VAL A 203 -1.44 -12.60 -14.32
C VAL A 203 -0.48 -13.45 -15.16
N ALA A 204 -0.92 -13.96 -16.30
CA ALA A 204 -0.10 -14.74 -17.21
C ALA A 204 1.08 -13.93 -17.77
N GLU A 205 0.84 -12.69 -18.19
CA GLU A 205 1.88 -11.77 -18.67
C GLU A 205 2.93 -11.47 -17.58
N ILE A 206 2.50 -11.22 -16.33
CA ILE A 206 3.42 -11.00 -15.20
C ILE A 206 4.34 -12.22 -15.01
N ARG A 207 3.82 -13.44 -15.15
CA ARG A 207 4.62 -14.67 -15.02
C ARG A 207 5.58 -14.84 -16.20
N ALA A 208 5.12 -14.61 -17.42
CA ALA A 208 5.89 -14.81 -18.64
C ALA A 208 7.03 -13.79 -18.78
N GLU A 209 6.75 -12.51 -18.54
CA GLU A 209 7.69 -11.41 -18.81
C GLU A 209 8.48 -10.97 -17.57
N GLY A 210 7.98 -11.26 -16.36
CA GLY A 210 8.54 -10.72 -15.12
C GLY A 210 9.61 -11.59 -14.45
N GLY A 211 9.92 -12.76 -15.02
CA GLY A 211 10.91 -13.70 -14.52
C GLY A 211 10.60 -14.26 -13.13
N THR A 212 11.60 -14.85 -12.48
CA THR A 212 11.43 -15.55 -11.18
C THR A 212 10.83 -14.66 -10.09
N LYS A 213 11.24 -13.39 -10.01
CA LYS A 213 10.76 -12.48 -8.96
C LYS A 213 9.27 -12.16 -9.11
N ALA A 214 8.82 -11.94 -10.34
CA ALA A 214 7.40 -11.70 -10.59
C ALA A 214 6.57 -12.97 -10.41
N ASN A 215 7.07 -14.10 -10.89
CA ASN A 215 6.43 -15.39 -10.69
C ASN A 215 6.25 -15.71 -9.20
N ASN A 216 7.29 -15.54 -8.39
CA ASN A 216 7.22 -15.71 -6.94
C ASN A 216 6.22 -14.76 -6.29
N TRP A 217 6.12 -13.51 -6.79
CA TRP A 217 5.13 -12.56 -6.28
C TRP A 217 3.70 -13.03 -6.56
N VAL A 218 3.42 -13.56 -7.75
CA VAL A 218 2.09 -14.11 -8.12
C VAL A 218 1.79 -15.35 -7.30
N THR A 219 2.72 -16.32 -7.26
CA THR A 219 2.58 -17.55 -6.46
C THR A 219 2.35 -17.21 -4.98
N ASP A 220 3.05 -16.22 -4.42
CA ASP A 220 2.79 -15.75 -3.05
C ASP A 220 1.34 -15.28 -2.84
N LYS A 221 0.73 -14.59 -3.82
CA LYS A 221 -0.67 -14.15 -3.71
C LYS A 221 -1.64 -15.31 -3.83
N GLU A 222 -1.41 -16.25 -4.72
CA GLU A 222 -2.23 -17.46 -4.87
C GLU A 222 -2.16 -18.35 -3.64
N ASP A 223 -0.94 -18.65 -3.16
CA ASP A 223 -0.70 -19.48 -1.98
C ASP A 223 -1.28 -18.88 -0.71
N SER A 224 -1.37 -17.55 -0.64
CA SER A 224 -2.02 -16.88 0.48
C SER A 224 -3.53 -17.13 0.54
N LYS A 225 -4.17 -17.47 -0.59
CA LYS A 225 -5.62 -17.70 -0.77
C LYS A 225 -6.55 -16.51 -0.47
N PHE A 226 -6.07 -15.46 0.20
CA PHE A 226 -6.85 -14.26 0.50
C PHE A 226 -6.41 -13.02 -0.29
N ALA A 227 -5.14 -12.95 -0.74
CA ALA A 227 -4.60 -11.68 -1.22
C ALA A 227 -5.31 -11.16 -2.47
N PHE A 228 -5.56 -12.00 -3.48
CA PHE A 228 -6.26 -11.55 -4.69
C PHE A 228 -7.70 -11.08 -4.43
N PRO A 229 -8.56 -11.84 -3.71
CA PRO A 229 -9.85 -11.33 -3.26
C PRO A 229 -9.76 -10.03 -2.44
N ALA A 230 -8.73 -9.86 -1.62
CA ALA A 230 -8.54 -8.65 -0.82
C ALA A 230 -7.91 -7.48 -1.60
N MET A 231 -7.44 -7.71 -2.84
CA MET A 231 -6.88 -6.70 -3.75
C MET A 231 -7.87 -6.21 -4.79
N CYS A 232 -8.75 -7.10 -5.26
CA CYS A 232 -9.70 -6.83 -6.32
C CYS A 232 -11.13 -7.13 -5.89
N TRP A 233 -12.00 -6.12 -5.98
CA TRP A 233 -13.39 -6.25 -5.55
C TRP A 233 -14.14 -7.38 -6.26
N GLU A 234 -13.97 -7.51 -7.58
CA GLU A 234 -14.66 -8.55 -8.37
C GLU A 234 -14.31 -9.99 -7.94
N LYS A 235 -13.16 -10.17 -7.28
CA LYS A 235 -12.69 -11.45 -6.73
C LYS A 235 -13.13 -11.65 -5.27
N SER A 236 -13.68 -10.61 -4.66
CA SER A 236 -14.25 -10.62 -3.32
C SER A 236 -15.76 -10.83 -3.37
N PHE A 237 -16.33 -11.15 -2.22
CA PHE A 237 -17.78 -11.15 -2.01
C PHE A 237 -18.22 -9.95 -1.17
N ILE A 238 -17.37 -8.94 -1.00
CA ILE A 238 -17.74 -7.73 -0.27
C ILE A 238 -18.70 -6.91 -1.16
N PRO A 239 -19.88 -6.48 -0.68
CA PRO A 239 -20.75 -5.58 -1.45
C PRO A 239 -20.02 -4.32 -1.92
N LYS A 240 -20.34 -3.88 -3.14
CA LYS A 240 -19.66 -2.73 -3.77
C LYS A 240 -19.71 -1.46 -2.90
N ALA A 241 -20.87 -1.19 -2.28
CA ALA A 241 -21.05 -0.03 -1.40
C ALA A 241 -20.06 -0.04 -0.22
N ILE A 242 -19.85 -1.20 0.41
CA ILE A 242 -18.89 -1.36 1.51
C ILE A 242 -17.46 -1.23 0.99
N TRP A 243 -17.16 -1.85 -0.15
CA TRP A 243 -15.83 -1.79 -0.74
C TRP A 243 -15.40 -0.36 -1.12
N ASP A 244 -16.34 0.45 -1.60
CA ASP A 244 -16.06 1.82 -2.02
C ASP A 244 -15.91 2.78 -0.85
N LEU A 245 -16.73 2.62 0.20
CA LEU A 245 -16.68 3.42 1.42
C LEU A 245 -15.49 3.06 2.31
N GLY A 246 -15.08 1.80 2.30
CA GLY A 246 -13.97 1.30 3.11
C GLY A 246 -12.64 1.97 2.75
N GLU A 247 -11.87 2.35 3.77
CA GLU A 247 -10.58 2.97 3.55
C GLU A 247 -9.59 2.04 2.83
N ARG A 248 -8.90 2.59 1.83
CA ARG A 248 -7.93 1.83 1.00
C ARG A 248 -6.52 1.85 1.58
N THR A 249 -6.30 2.62 2.64
CA THR A 249 -4.97 2.95 3.16
C THR A 249 -4.92 2.79 4.65
N THR A 250 -3.82 2.25 5.18
CA THR A 250 -3.55 2.13 6.62
C THR A 250 -2.93 3.41 7.21
N ASN A 251 -3.23 4.57 6.63
CA ASN A 251 -2.73 5.85 7.18
C ASN A 251 -3.18 6.04 8.64
N ILE A 252 -4.33 5.47 9.01
CA ILE A 252 -4.83 5.46 10.38
C ILE A 252 -3.86 4.67 11.27
N SER A 253 -3.58 3.39 10.99
CA SER A 253 -2.67 2.59 11.82
C SER A 253 -1.25 3.15 11.80
N GLU A 254 -0.73 3.62 10.66
CA GLU A 254 0.59 4.26 10.58
C GLU A 254 0.69 5.52 11.47
N SER A 255 -0.38 6.33 11.52
CA SER A 255 -0.45 7.49 12.41
C SER A 255 -0.56 7.06 13.88
N GLY A 256 -1.32 6.00 14.16
CA GLY A 256 -1.41 5.34 15.47
C GLY A 256 -0.04 4.93 15.98
N HIS A 257 0.71 4.16 15.18
CA HIS A 257 2.08 3.76 15.48
C HIS A 257 3.00 4.94 15.75
N ALA A 258 2.91 6.00 14.94
CA ALA A 258 3.76 7.17 15.11
C ALA A 258 3.48 7.89 16.44
N ASP A 259 2.21 8.08 16.80
CA ASP A 259 1.84 8.68 18.09
C ASP A 259 2.27 7.80 19.26
N THR A 260 2.00 6.50 19.16
CA THR A 260 2.36 5.50 20.16
C THR A 260 3.88 5.46 20.40
N ASN A 261 4.69 5.50 19.34
CA ASN A 261 6.16 5.45 19.45
C ASN A 261 6.76 6.75 19.99
N ARG A 262 6.10 7.90 19.82
CA ARG A 262 6.54 9.18 20.43
C ARG A 262 6.44 9.15 21.95
N GLU A 263 5.51 8.37 22.50
CA GLU A 263 5.44 8.10 23.93
C GLU A 263 6.59 7.21 24.42
N GLY A 264 7.43 6.66 23.53
CA GLY A 264 8.64 5.92 23.86
C GLY A 264 8.66 4.48 23.36
N THR A 265 9.86 4.01 23.02
CA THR A 265 10.14 2.65 22.52
C THR A 265 10.99 1.86 23.50
N GLY A 266 10.93 0.53 23.46
CA GLY A 266 11.71 -0.34 24.35
C GLY A 266 11.27 -0.30 25.82
N CYS A 267 9.99 -0.01 26.08
CA CYS A 267 9.39 0.01 27.40
C CYS A 267 9.31 -1.40 28.01
N SER A 268 9.17 -1.47 29.35
CA SER A 268 8.65 -2.66 30.02
C SER A 268 7.17 -2.85 29.67
N LEU A 269 6.60 -4.05 29.89
CA LEU A 269 5.18 -4.32 29.60
C LEU A 269 4.25 -3.34 30.33
N VAL A 270 4.45 -3.17 31.65
CA VAL A 270 3.65 -2.23 32.46
C VAL A 270 3.85 -0.79 31.99
N GLY A 271 5.09 -0.39 31.69
CA GLY A 271 5.38 0.96 31.21
C GLY A 271 4.75 1.25 29.85
N GLY A 272 4.80 0.29 28.93
CA GLY A 272 4.15 0.36 27.62
C GLY A 272 2.63 0.46 27.76
N TYR A 273 2.03 -0.41 28.57
CA TYR A 273 0.59 -0.39 28.87
C TYR A 273 0.12 0.95 29.44
N LEU A 274 0.75 1.47 30.50
CA LEU A 274 0.32 2.71 31.14
C LEU A 274 0.40 3.91 30.20
N ARG A 275 1.45 3.98 29.37
CA ARG A 275 1.58 5.03 28.34
C ARG A 275 0.52 4.88 27.25
N ALA A 276 0.19 3.65 26.88
CA ALA A 276 -0.87 3.35 25.93
C ALA A 276 -2.22 3.84 26.42
N LEU A 277 -2.57 3.41 27.64
CA LEU A 277 -3.82 3.78 28.30
C LEU A 277 -3.98 5.30 28.39
N ARG A 278 -2.92 6.01 28.78
CA ARG A 278 -2.93 7.48 28.83
C ARG A 278 -3.24 8.09 27.46
N LEU A 279 -2.60 7.60 26.40
CA LEU A 279 -2.82 8.10 25.04
C LEU A 279 -4.23 7.80 24.55
N ASP A 280 -4.72 6.58 24.78
CA ASP A 280 -6.05 6.15 24.33
C ASP A 280 -7.15 6.96 25.04
N VAL A 281 -7.05 7.17 26.37
CA VAL A 281 -7.94 8.04 27.15
C VAL A 281 -7.88 9.49 26.67
N LEU A 282 -6.68 10.00 26.33
CA LEU A 282 -6.54 11.35 25.80
C LEU A 282 -7.27 11.50 24.46
N LYS A 283 -7.13 10.52 23.56
CA LYS A 283 -7.80 10.55 22.24
C LYS A 283 -9.32 10.44 22.38
N GLU A 284 -9.80 9.61 23.30
CA GLU A 284 -11.22 9.51 23.63
C GLU A 284 -11.79 10.86 24.12
N LYS A 285 -11.15 11.49 25.10
CA LYS A 285 -11.56 12.82 25.58
C LYS A 285 -11.50 13.88 24.49
N THR A 286 -10.55 13.77 23.55
CA THR A 286 -10.46 14.69 22.41
C THR A 286 -11.68 14.57 21.49
N VAL A 287 -12.16 13.35 21.26
CA VAL A 287 -13.39 13.10 20.49
C VAL A 287 -14.60 13.66 21.24
N GLU A 288 -14.72 13.38 22.53
CA GLU A 288 -15.81 13.88 23.38
C GLU A 288 -15.86 15.41 23.38
N VAL A 289 -14.73 16.09 23.61
CA VAL A 289 -14.64 17.55 23.57
C VAL A 289 -15.00 18.10 22.19
N GLY A 290 -14.58 17.43 21.11
CA GLY A 290 -14.95 17.80 19.75
C GLY A 290 -16.45 17.68 19.48
N LEU A 291 -17.11 16.64 20.02
CA LEU A 291 -18.55 16.43 19.88
C LEU A 291 -19.37 17.40 20.75
N MET A 292 -18.95 17.62 21.99
CA MET A 292 -19.69 18.45 22.96
C MET A 292 -19.54 19.95 22.69
N PHE A 293 -18.32 20.39 22.36
CA PHE A 293 -17.99 21.82 22.29
C PHE A 293 -17.60 22.28 20.88
N GLY A 294 -17.51 21.38 19.90
CA GLY A 294 -17.02 21.70 18.55
C GLY A 294 -15.54 22.06 18.50
N VAL A 295 -14.78 21.78 19.58
CA VAL A 295 -13.36 22.12 19.68
C VAL A 295 -12.53 21.01 19.07
N ASN A 296 -11.89 21.30 17.94
CA ASN A 296 -11.05 20.34 17.23
C ASN A 296 -9.57 20.47 17.66
N PRO A 297 -8.81 19.35 17.70
CA PRO A 297 -7.38 19.39 18.06
C PRO A 297 -6.51 20.07 17.00
N ALA A 298 -7.05 20.36 15.81
CA ALA A 298 -6.36 21.08 14.75
C ALA A 298 -7.18 22.28 14.29
N TYR A 299 -6.49 23.40 14.02
CA TYR A 299 -7.08 24.61 13.45
C TYR A 299 -7.71 24.38 12.07
N GLU A 300 -7.05 23.57 11.23
CA GLU A 300 -7.59 23.21 9.92
C GLU A 300 -8.56 22.04 10.03
N ARG A 301 -9.73 22.18 9.38
CA ARG A 301 -10.68 21.08 9.21
C ARG A 301 -10.01 19.96 8.39
N LYS A 302 -10.07 18.73 8.90
CA LYS A 302 -9.52 17.55 8.23
C LYS A 302 -10.56 16.87 7.34
N THR A 303 -11.30 17.65 6.55
CA THR A 303 -12.30 17.09 5.62
C THR A 303 -11.62 16.30 4.48
N GLU A 304 -12.37 15.43 3.82
CA GLU A 304 -11.86 14.61 2.72
C GLU A 304 -11.43 15.46 1.53
N GLU A 305 -12.15 16.55 1.26
CA GLU A 305 -11.84 17.50 0.19
C GLU A 305 -10.50 18.19 0.48
N ALA A 306 -10.29 18.66 1.72
CA ALA A 306 -9.05 19.30 2.12
C ALA A 306 -7.85 18.33 2.06
N ARG A 307 -8.05 17.03 2.35
CA ARG A 307 -7.01 16.00 2.15
C ARG A 307 -6.74 15.76 0.68
N THR A 308 -7.78 15.62 -0.14
CA THR A 308 -7.67 15.38 -1.58
C THR A 308 -6.90 16.51 -2.25
N VAL A 309 -7.25 17.77 -1.96
CA VAL A 309 -6.53 18.95 -2.47
C VAL A 309 -5.07 18.94 -2.04
N ARG A 310 -4.77 18.65 -0.76
CA ARG A 310 -3.37 18.56 -0.29
C ARG A 310 -2.59 17.42 -0.92
N MET A 311 -3.23 16.29 -1.19
CA MET A 311 -2.62 15.15 -1.86
C MET A 311 -2.32 15.48 -3.33
N LEU A 312 -3.27 16.09 -4.04
CA LEU A 312 -3.08 16.55 -5.42
C LEU A 312 -1.96 17.59 -5.53
N LYS A 313 -1.92 18.58 -4.64
CA LYS A 313 -0.81 19.55 -4.56
C LYS A 313 0.54 18.85 -4.38
N ARG A 314 0.66 17.96 -3.38
CA ARG A 314 1.89 17.20 -3.15
C ARG A 314 2.31 16.35 -4.35
N LYS A 315 1.35 15.74 -5.06
CA LYS A 315 1.61 14.96 -6.28
C LYS A 315 2.14 15.87 -7.38
N SER A 316 1.52 17.04 -7.58
CA SER A 316 1.97 18.06 -8.53
C SER A 316 3.39 18.54 -8.20
N ASP A 317 3.67 18.90 -6.95
CA ASP A 317 5.00 19.34 -6.51
C ASP A 317 6.08 18.27 -6.70
N THR A 318 5.71 17.00 -6.55
CA THR A 318 6.62 15.88 -6.79
C THR A 318 6.91 15.74 -8.28
N GLN A 319 5.90 15.84 -9.14
CA GLN A 319 6.07 15.82 -10.59
C GLN A 319 6.93 16.98 -11.07
N LEU A 320 6.68 18.20 -10.57
CA LEU A 320 7.51 19.37 -10.88
C LEU A 320 8.98 19.15 -10.51
N ARG A 321 9.26 18.51 -9.36
CA ARG A 321 10.62 18.17 -8.95
C ARG A 321 11.27 17.11 -9.84
N ILE A 322 10.50 16.12 -10.30
CA ILE A 322 10.98 15.11 -11.26
C ILE A 322 11.32 15.77 -12.58
N CYS A 323 10.40 16.53 -13.17
CA CYS A 323 10.63 17.26 -14.42
C CYS A 323 11.84 18.19 -14.33
N ALA A 324 12.00 18.94 -13.22
CA ALA A 324 13.17 19.79 -13.02
C ALA A 324 14.49 18.99 -12.91
N SER A 325 14.45 17.76 -12.42
CA SER A 325 15.62 16.88 -12.38
C SER A 325 15.96 16.27 -13.74
N GLU A 326 14.94 15.97 -14.52
CA GLU A 326 15.08 15.51 -15.90
C GLU A 326 15.62 16.65 -16.79
N ASP A 327 15.11 17.87 -16.63
CA ASP A 327 15.64 19.07 -17.30
C ASP A 327 17.13 19.28 -17.02
N ARG A 328 17.57 19.09 -15.77
CA ARG A 328 19.01 19.14 -15.43
C ARG A 328 19.80 18.06 -16.17
N SER A 329 19.26 16.85 -16.26
CA SER A 329 19.89 15.74 -17.01
C SER A 329 20.00 16.08 -18.50
N ILE A 330 18.98 16.72 -19.08
CA ILE A 330 18.99 17.19 -20.48
C ILE A 330 20.06 18.26 -20.68
N VAL A 331 20.16 19.25 -19.79
CA VAL A 331 21.21 20.29 -19.85
C VAL A 331 22.60 19.66 -19.80
N ASP A 332 22.83 18.69 -18.91
CA ASP A 332 24.12 18.01 -18.79
C ASP A 332 24.43 17.11 -20.00
N ALA A 333 23.41 16.47 -20.58
CA ALA A 333 23.54 15.71 -21.82
C ALA A 333 23.92 16.62 -23.00
N ASN A 334 23.23 17.75 -23.17
CA ASN A 334 23.53 18.75 -24.19
C ASN A 334 24.99 19.26 -24.06
N LYS A 335 25.45 19.62 -22.85
CA LYS A 335 26.84 20.03 -22.62
C LYS A 335 27.86 18.95 -23.03
N LYS A 336 27.57 17.68 -22.73
CA LYS A 336 28.45 16.56 -23.11
C LYS A 336 28.44 16.36 -24.62
N LEU A 337 27.28 16.49 -25.26
CA LEU A 337 27.13 16.42 -26.71
C LEU A 337 27.96 17.50 -27.40
N ASP A 338 27.82 18.76 -26.98
CA ASP A 338 28.60 19.90 -27.50
C ASP A 338 30.11 19.70 -27.32
N ALA A 339 30.52 19.26 -26.13
CA ALA A 339 31.94 19.01 -25.84
C ALA A 339 32.51 17.88 -26.71
N SER A 340 31.74 16.82 -26.94
CA SER A 340 32.13 15.71 -27.83
C SER A 340 32.13 16.13 -29.30
N ALA A 341 31.13 16.89 -29.76
CA ALA A 341 31.07 17.45 -31.11
C ALA A 341 32.30 18.33 -31.40
N GLY A 342 32.66 19.20 -30.45
CA GLY A 342 33.87 20.03 -30.56
C GLY A 342 35.16 19.23 -30.60
N LYS A 343 35.23 18.05 -29.95
CA LYS A 343 36.38 17.13 -30.07
C LYS A 343 36.43 16.45 -31.43
N VAL A 344 35.29 15.99 -31.95
CA VAL A 344 35.20 15.40 -33.30
C VAL A 344 35.67 16.42 -34.35
N LYS A 345 35.18 17.67 -34.28
CA LYS A 345 35.56 18.74 -35.21
C LYS A 345 37.08 19.00 -35.22
N ARG A 346 37.71 19.05 -34.03
CA ARG A 346 39.17 19.24 -33.91
C ARG A 346 39.96 18.04 -34.42
N ALA A 347 39.53 16.83 -34.06
CA ALA A 347 40.20 15.61 -34.50
C ALA A 347 40.10 15.41 -36.02
N ARG A 348 38.97 15.79 -36.62
CA ARG A 348 38.78 15.81 -38.08
C ARG A 348 39.75 16.75 -38.77
N LEU A 349 39.90 17.97 -38.25
CA LEU A 349 40.83 18.95 -38.82
C LEU A 349 42.27 18.45 -38.81
N MET A 350 42.69 17.76 -37.74
CA MET A 350 44.04 17.16 -37.62
C MET A 350 44.22 15.92 -38.50
N HIS A 351 43.16 15.13 -38.67
CA HIS A 351 43.13 14.00 -39.60
C HIS A 351 43.35 14.49 -41.04
N ASP A 352 42.61 15.50 -41.45
CA ASP A 352 42.62 16.02 -42.83
C ASP A 352 43.92 16.79 -43.15
N THR A 353 44.65 17.29 -42.15
CA THR A 353 45.91 18.03 -42.34
C THR A 353 47.17 17.16 -42.27
N ASN A 354 47.23 16.16 -41.38
CA ASN A 354 48.46 15.40 -41.12
C ASN A 354 48.41 13.91 -41.52
N GLY A 355 47.23 13.32 -41.74
CA GLY A 355 47.08 11.97 -42.33
C GLY A 355 47.83 10.80 -41.66
N THR A 356 48.29 10.96 -40.41
CA THR A 356 49.07 9.93 -39.70
C THR A 356 48.17 8.84 -39.10
N VAL A 357 48.72 7.64 -38.89
CA VAL A 357 48.02 6.54 -38.19
C VAL A 357 47.50 6.96 -36.80
N SER A 358 48.26 7.83 -36.12
CA SER A 358 47.87 8.39 -34.81
C SER A 358 46.66 9.32 -34.90
N SER A 359 46.59 10.18 -35.92
CA SER A 359 45.43 11.07 -36.14
C SER A 359 44.16 10.31 -36.52
N ASN A 360 44.27 9.19 -37.23
CA ASN A 360 43.12 8.35 -37.60
C ASN A 360 42.53 7.66 -36.37
N SER A 361 43.38 7.12 -35.48
CA SER A 361 42.96 6.54 -34.21
C SER A 361 42.29 7.57 -33.28
N ALA A 362 42.86 8.78 -33.21
CA ALA A 362 42.29 9.87 -32.41
C ALA A 362 40.92 10.33 -32.92
N TYR A 363 40.72 10.40 -34.24
CA TYR A 363 39.43 10.72 -34.85
C TYR A 363 38.37 9.65 -34.58
N ALA A 364 38.70 8.37 -34.80
CA ALA A 364 37.79 7.26 -34.52
C ALA A 364 37.37 7.20 -33.04
N ALA A 365 38.29 7.44 -32.11
CA ALA A 365 37.99 7.50 -30.68
C ALA A 365 37.10 8.70 -30.30
N ALA A 366 37.24 9.84 -30.99
CA ALA A 366 36.38 10.99 -30.79
C ALA A 366 34.95 10.74 -31.31
N LEU A 367 34.81 10.09 -32.47
CA LEU A 367 33.52 9.70 -33.05
C LEU A 367 32.76 8.77 -32.10
N LYS A 368 33.40 7.70 -31.62
CA LYS A 368 32.78 6.74 -30.68
C LYS A 368 32.26 7.41 -29.40
N LYS A 369 32.98 8.42 -28.88
CA LYS A 369 32.53 9.18 -27.69
C LYS A 369 31.36 10.11 -28.00
N TYR A 370 31.29 10.63 -29.22
CA TYR A 370 30.17 11.43 -29.69
C TYR A 370 28.93 10.57 -29.90
N ASP A 371 29.05 9.42 -30.55
CA ASP A 371 27.94 8.48 -30.75
C ASP A 371 27.34 8.03 -29.40
N LEU A 372 28.19 7.69 -28.43
CA LEU A 372 27.74 7.39 -27.08
C LEU A 372 27.03 8.57 -26.40
N ALA A 373 27.46 9.82 -26.66
CA ALA A 373 26.79 11.00 -26.13
C ALA A 373 25.42 11.23 -26.79
N VAL A 374 25.29 10.94 -28.09
CA VAL A 374 24.02 10.96 -28.83
C VAL A 374 23.08 9.90 -28.26
N GLU A 375 23.52 8.65 -28.12
CA GLU A 375 22.71 7.56 -27.55
C GLU A 375 22.19 7.89 -26.14
N ASN A 376 23.06 8.42 -25.28
CA ASN A 376 22.65 8.86 -23.93
C ASN A 376 21.64 10.01 -23.97
N SER A 377 21.73 10.91 -24.96
CA SER A 377 20.79 12.01 -25.14
C SER A 377 19.44 11.52 -25.67
N VAL A 378 19.45 10.54 -26.59
CA VAL A 378 18.23 9.89 -27.12
C VAL A 378 17.43 9.22 -26.01
N GLN A 379 18.09 8.61 -25.02
CA GLN A 379 17.40 8.00 -23.86
C GLN A 379 16.63 9.01 -23.00
N LEU A 380 16.92 10.32 -23.12
CA LEU A 380 16.21 11.39 -22.41
C LEU A 380 15.05 11.97 -23.23
N THR A 381 14.82 11.49 -24.45
CA THR A 381 13.73 11.99 -25.31
C THR A 381 12.37 11.75 -24.66
N GLY A 382 11.53 12.80 -24.62
CA GLY A 382 10.21 12.73 -24.00
C GLY A 382 10.20 12.85 -22.46
N THR A 383 11.35 13.18 -21.85
CA THR A 383 11.46 13.51 -20.42
C THR A 383 11.53 15.02 -20.21
N GLY A 384 11.43 15.48 -18.96
CA GLY A 384 11.56 16.88 -18.59
C GLY A 384 10.24 17.66 -18.57
N SER A 385 10.35 18.97 -18.35
CA SER A 385 9.20 19.88 -18.33
C SER A 385 8.81 20.38 -19.72
N GLY A 386 9.64 20.15 -20.73
CA GLY A 386 9.51 20.74 -22.07
C GLY A 386 10.14 22.14 -22.19
N ASN A 387 10.65 22.73 -21.11
CA ASN A 387 11.34 24.03 -21.14
C ASN A 387 12.80 23.93 -21.60
N VAL A 388 13.39 22.73 -21.58
CA VAL A 388 14.75 22.47 -22.05
C VAL A 388 14.68 21.49 -23.21
N HIS A 389 15.16 21.90 -24.37
CA HIS A 389 15.17 21.05 -25.56
C HIS A 389 16.47 20.25 -25.67
N LEU A 390 16.35 18.98 -26.08
CA LEU A 390 17.49 18.15 -26.46
C LEU A 390 18.09 18.65 -27.77
N GLN A 391 19.41 18.79 -27.81
CA GLN A 391 20.16 19.26 -28.99
C GLN A 391 20.62 18.11 -29.89
N ILE A 392 19.81 17.05 -30.00
CA ILE A 392 20.17 15.90 -30.83
C ILE A 392 20.27 16.39 -32.30
N PRO A 393 21.40 16.17 -32.99
CA PRO A 393 21.52 16.55 -34.38
C PRO A 393 20.52 15.74 -35.19
N VAL A 394 19.83 16.41 -36.11
CA VAL A 394 19.04 15.72 -37.14
C VAL A 394 20.02 14.81 -37.89
N MET A 395 19.80 13.50 -37.83
CA MET A 395 20.52 12.54 -38.64
C MET A 395 20.17 12.83 -40.10
N HIS A 396 20.89 13.76 -40.74
CA HIS A 396 20.98 13.74 -42.19
C HIS A 396 21.78 12.50 -42.54
N GLU A 397 21.08 11.55 -43.17
CA GLU A 397 21.68 10.38 -43.80
C GLU A 397 22.95 10.81 -44.53
N TYR A 398 24.10 10.34 -44.05
CA TYR A 398 25.34 10.36 -44.81
C TYR A 398 25.19 9.33 -45.96
N GLY A 399 24.34 9.68 -46.92
CA GLY A 399 24.25 9.07 -48.23
C GLY A 399 25.22 9.80 -49.14
N ASP A 400 26.41 9.24 -49.29
CA ASP A 400 27.31 9.56 -50.38
C ASP A 400 26.65 9.14 -51.70
N HIS A 401 25.84 10.01 -52.30
CA HIS A 401 25.50 9.93 -53.71
C HIS A 401 25.19 11.32 -54.27
N SER A 402 26.12 11.77 -55.11
CA SER A 402 25.86 12.70 -56.19
C SER A 402 24.60 12.32 -56.97
N SER A 403 23.55 13.12 -56.87
CA SER A 403 22.66 13.36 -58.02
C SER A 403 21.85 14.63 -57.79
N ASN A 404 22.00 15.56 -58.74
CA ASN A 404 21.07 16.65 -58.99
C ASN A 404 19.65 16.10 -59.05
N THR A 405 18.72 16.72 -58.33
CA THR A 405 17.39 17.02 -58.89
C THR A 405 16.71 18.10 -58.06
N SER A 406 16.51 19.23 -58.71
CA SER A 406 15.60 20.32 -58.37
C SER A 406 14.17 19.81 -58.17
N PHE A 407 13.48 20.24 -57.11
CA PHE A 407 12.04 20.42 -57.18
C PHE A 407 11.57 21.62 -56.35
N GLU A 408 10.66 22.36 -56.99
CA GLU A 408 10.09 23.65 -56.63
C GLU A 408 9.05 23.58 -55.51
N ASN A 409 8.80 24.74 -54.93
CA ASN A 409 7.81 25.06 -53.90
C ASN A 409 6.36 24.70 -54.29
N VAL A 410 5.60 24.16 -53.32
CA VAL A 410 4.26 24.63 -52.91
C VAL A 410 4.13 24.49 -51.40
#